data_AF-A0A8J3BPD1-F1
#
_entry.id   AF-A0A8J3BPD1-F1
#
_cell.length_a   1.000
_cell.length_b   1.000
_cell.length_c   1.000
_cell.angle_alpha   90.00
_cell.angle_beta   90.00
_cell.angle_gamma   90.00
#
_symmetry.space_group_name_H-M   'P 1'
#
loop_
_entity.id
_entity.type
_entity.pdbx_description
1 polymer ?
#
loop_
_entity_poly.entity_id
_entity_poly.type
_entity_poly.pdbx_seq_one_letter_code
_entity_poly.pdbx_strand_id
1 'polypeptide(L)'
;MKYGLLNYIENQKYFNVGDNIQSLAAKQFLPKVDKYIDRESLASYDGDQVKLIMNGWFIHNTTNWVPSDKIIPLFVSFHMNNTAAPSMLSDKGIAYLKKYEPIGCRDEFTVKILNEKGIEAYFTGCLTLTLDSYKVDDSERGEDVYIVDPLYNYPSKQRLFYNSKVTIKNLLNGKALQLRKKQKHLEKIISKDILETAKYIDQEPLNNITDQEKFKMAEDLLKSYARAKLVITSRIHCALPCLAMGTPVIYINGFDSFVDSCRFDGILELFNRIDINSQTGAYNANFPLEGKIDANTMVENLGLHHKLAEPLKERCKKFIAE
;
A
#
# COMPACT_ATOMS: atom_id res chain seq x y z
N MET A 1 4.62 -20.45 -21.94
CA MET A 1 4.48 -19.10 -21.35
C MET A 1 5.25 -19.02 -20.04
N LYS A 2 5.97 -17.93 -19.77
CA LYS A 2 6.64 -17.67 -18.47
C LYS A 2 5.80 -16.72 -17.61
N TYR A 3 5.96 -16.79 -16.29
CA TYR A 3 5.26 -15.92 -15.34
C TYR A 3 6.25 -15.02 -14.59
N GLY A 4 6.04 -13.71 -14.72
CA GLY A 4 6.85 -12.68 -14.11
C GLY A 4 6.23 -12.20 -12.81
N LEU A 5 7.08 -11.82 -11.87
CA LEU A 5 6.68 -11.14 -10.64
C LEU A 5 7.48 -9.85 -10.50
N LEU A 6 6.80 -8.75 -10.16
CA LEU A 6 7.49 -7.48 -9.90
C LEU A 6 8.40 -7.62 -8.69
N ASN A 7 9.62 -7.10 -8.81
CA ASN A 7 10.47 -6.74 -7.68
C ASN A 7 10.87 -5.26 -7.78
N TYR A 8 11.54 -4.78 -6.73
CA TYR A 8 11.78 -3.36 -6.53
C TYR A 8 13.25 -3.17 -6.17
N ILE A 9 14.02 -2.68 -7.13
CA ILE A 9 15.39 -2.25 -6.87
C ILE A 9 15.32 -0.83 -6.31
N GLU A 10 15.24 -0.76 -4.98
CA GLU A 10 15.14 0.52 -4.29
C GLU A 10 16.51 1.21 -4.21
N ASN A 11 16.65 2.39 -4.82
CA ASN A 11 17.85 3.23 -4.74
C ASN A 11 17.96 4.02 -3.41
N GLN A 12 17.49 3.43 -2.32
CA GLN A 12 17.30 4.11 -1.06
C GLN A 12 17.90 3.32 0.10
N LYS A 13 18.32 4.08 1.11
CA LYS A 13 18.75 3.60 2.43
C LYS A 13 17.66 2.79 3.17
N TYR A 14 16.41 2.96 2.79
CA TYR A 14 15.23 2.29 3.34
C TYR A 14 14.48 1.61 2.21
N PHE A 15 13.69 0.58 2.54
CA PHE A 15 12.80 -0.05 1.57
C PHE A 15 11.34 -0.05 2.04
N ASN A 16 10.36 -0.07 1.13
CA ASN A 16 8.95 -0.05 1.46
C ASN A 16 8.36 -1.47 1.43
N VAL A 17 8.03 -2.01 2.60
CA VAL A 17 7.45 -3.36 2.72
C VAL A 17 6.12 -3.50 1.97
N GLY A 18 5.36 -2.40 1.83
CA GLY A 18 4.11 -2.37 1.08
C GLY A 18 4.26 -2.69 -0.41
N ASP A 19 5.44 -2.47 -1.00
CA ASP A 19 5.73 -2.87 -2.37
C ASP A 19 5.86 -4.40 -2.46
N ASN A 20 6.58 -5.04 -1.53
CA ASN A 20 6.63 -6.50 -1.45
C ASN A 20 5.24 -7.13 -1.19
N ILE A 21 4.39 -6.52 -0.37
CA ILE A 21 3.00 -6.99 -0.14
C ILE A 21 2.19 -6.95 -1.44
N GLN A 22 2.36 -5.92 -2.27
CA GLN A 22 1.71 -5.85 -3.59
C GLN A 22 2.18 -6.97 -4.53
N SER A 23 3.46 -7.31 -4.52
CA SER A 23 3.97 -8.47 -5.25
C SER A 23 3.45 -9.79 -4.68
N LEU A 24 3.36 -9.96 -3.36
CA LEU A 24 2.72 -11.15 -2.78
C LEU A 24 1.26 -11.31 -3.23
N ALA A 25 0.52 -10.21 -3.35
CA ALA A 25 -0.85 -10.23 -3.87
C ALA A 25 -0.93 -10.66 -5.34
N ALA A 26 0.06 -10.33 -6.18
CA ALA A 26 0.14 -10.85 -7.54
C ALA A 26 0.57 -12.32 -7.58
N LYS A 27 1.54 -12.70 -6.72
CA LYS A 27 2.15 -14.03 -6.67
C LYS A 27 1.11 -15.14 -6.46
N GLN A 28 0.07 -14.91 -5.68
CA GLN A 28 -0.95 -15.92 -5.39
C GLN A 28 -1.72 -16.42 -6.63
N PHE A 29 -1.76 -15.61 -7.70
CA PHE A 29 -2.42 -15.99 -8.95
C PHE A 29 -1.48 -16.72 -9.92
N LEU A 30 -0.17 -16.68 -9.68
CA LEU A 30 0.81 -17.27 -10.59
C LEU A 30 0.98 -18.76 -10.29
N PRO A 31 1.02 -19.65 -11.32
CA PRO A 31 1.30 -21.07 -11.09
C PRO A 31 2.71 -21.31 -10.53
N LYS A 32 3.64 -20.42 -10.89
CA LYS A 32 5.02 -20.35 -10.42
C LYS A 32 5.58 -18.96 -10.72
N VAL A 33 6.73 -18.63 -10.12
CA VAL A 33 7.49 -17.43 -10.48
C VAL A 33 8.69 -17.88 -11.31
N ASP A 34 8.65 -17.61 -12.63
CA ASP A 34 9.77 -17.92 -13.52
C ASP A 34 10.81 -16.80 -13.52
N LYS A 35 10.39 -15.55 -13.31
CA LYS A 35 11.28 -14.38 -13.36
C LYS A 35 10.83 -13.27 -12.42
N TYR A 36 11.78 -12.69 -11.69
CA TYR A 36 11.61 -11.40 -11.03
C TYR A 36 12.00 -10.29 -12.00
N ILE A 37 11.15 -9.28 -12.15
CA ILE A 37 11.32 -8.18 -13.09
C ILE A 37 11.24 -6.87 -12.31
N ASP A 38 12.31 -6.08 -12.39
CA ASP A 38 12.38 -4.81 -11.68
C ASP A 38 11.43 -3.80 -12.33
N ARG A 39 10.57 -3.20 -11.50
CA ARG A 39 9.57 -2.22 -11.92
C ARG A 39 10.20 -1.01 -12.63
N GLU A 40 11.40 -0.59 -12.22
CA GLU A 40 12.09 0.56 -12.80
C GLU A 40 12.81 0.25 -14.12
N SER A 41 12.87 -1.04 -14.51
CA SER A 41 13.66 -1.54 -15.64
C SER A 41 12.81 -2.34 -16.66
N LEU A 42 11.49 -2.12 -16.68
CA LEU A 42 10.53 -2.83 -17.54
C LEU A 42 10.80 -2.64 -19.04
N ALA A 43 11.23 -1.46 -19.45
CA ALA A 43 11.54 -1.14 -20.85
C ALA A 43 12.77 -1.90 -21.37
N SER A 44 13.73 -2.21 -20.49
CA SER A 44 14.97 -2.92 -20.82
C SER A 44 14.83 -4.45 -20.78
N TYR A 45 13.65 -4.98 -20.48
CA TYR A 45 13.46 -6.42 -20.41
C TYR A 45 13.63 -7.10 -21.78
N ASP A 46 14.61 -8.00 -21.90
CA ASP A 46 14.93 -8.72 -23.14
C ASP A 46 14.81 -10.24 -23.05
N GLY A 47 14.23 -10.76 -21.95
CA GLY A 47 14.13 -12.20 -21.69
C GLY A 47 13.14 -12.95 -22.59
N ASP A 48 12.63 -14.07 -22.12
CA ASP A 48 11.52 -14.79 -22.77
C ASP A 48 10.21 -14.00 -22.69
N GLN A 49 9.24 -14.30 -23.55
CA GLN A 49 7.92 -13.70 -23.40
C GLN A 49 7.27 -14.10 -22.05
N VAL A 50 6.77 -13.10 -21.32
CA VAL A 50 6.36 -13.25 -19.91
C VAL A 50 5.03 -12.57 -19.65
N LYS A 51 4.12 -13.24 -18.94
CA LYS A 51 2.92 -12.60 -18.37
C LYS A 51 3.28 -11.89 -17.08
N LEU A 52 2.78 -10.67 -16.90
CA LEU A 52 3.05 -9.86 -15.71
C LEU A 52 1.79 -9.12 -15.26
N ILE A 53 1.39 -9.32 -14.01
CA ILE A 53 0.34 -8.50 -13.37
C ILE A 53 0.99 -7.17 -12.96
N MET A 54 0.55 -6.09 -13.58
CA MET A 54 1.10 -4.75 -13.44
C MET A 54 0.30 -3.96 -12.40
N ASN A 55 0.53 -4.26 -11.12
CA ASN A 55 -0.15 -3.61 -10.00
C ASN A 55 0.73 -2.65 -9.21
N GLY A 56 0.11 -1.57 -8.72
CA GLY A 56 0.70 -0.63 -7.79
C GLY A 56 1.08 0.72 -8.39
N TRP A 57 1.89 1.46 -7.62
CA TRP A 57 2.49 2.70 -8.11
C TRP A 57 3.54 2.39 -9.17
N PHE A 58 3.49 3.06 -10.32
CA PHE A 58 4.11 2.51 -11.52
C PHE A 58 5.62 2.75 -11.68
N ILE A 59 6.16 3.96 -11.72
CA ILE A 59 7.61 4.13 -11.99
C ILE A 59 8.18 5.49 -11.54
N HIS A 60 9.42 5.51 -11.05
CA HIS A 60 10.19 6.74 -10.79
C HIS A 60 10.89 7.21 -12.07
N ASN A 61 11.43 6.27 -12.84
CA ASN A 61 12.03 6.54 -14.14
C ASN A 61 10.98 6.71 -15.24
N THR A 62 10.41 7.91 -15.34
CA THR A 62 9.33 8.18 -16.28
C THR A 62 9.78 8.36 -17.73
N THR A 63 11.08 8.52 -17.99
CA THR A 63 11.63 8.81 -19.32
C THR A 63 11.67 7.56 -20.23
N ASN A 64 11.79 6.37 -19.66
CA ASN A 64 11.78 5.10 -20.40
C ASN A 64 10.89 4.06 -19.72
N TRP A 65 9.64 4.43 -19.45
CA TRP A 65 8.74 3.58 -18.67
C TRP A 65 8.04 2.50 -19.48
N VAL A 66 7.84 2.73 -20.79
CA VAL A 66 7.04 1.86 -21.66
C VAL A 66 7.65 0.45 -21.66
N PRO A 67 6.95 -0.57 -21.11
CA PRO A 67 7.50 -1.90 -20.99
C PRO A 67 7.85 -2.53 -22.34
N SER A 68 8.83 -3.43 -22.33
CA SER A 68 9.20 -4.25 -23.49
C SER A 68 8.00 -5.01 -24.07
N ASP A 69 7.95 -5.19 -25.40
CA ASP A 69 6.93 -6.01 -26.08
C ASP A 69 7.00 -7.49 -25.72
N LYS A 70 8.07 -7.93 -25.03
CA LYS A 70 8.17 -9.28 -24.48
C LYS A 70 7.37 -9.44 -23.17
N ILE A 71 6.91 -8.35 -22.58
CA ILE A 71 6.03 -8.37 -21.41
C ILE A 71 4.59 -8.31 -21.93
N ILE A 72 3.78 -9.31 -21.56
CA ILE A 72 2.33 -9.32 -21.72
C ILE A 72 1.75 -8.81 -20.38
N PRO A 73 1.33 -7.54 -20.28
CA PRO A 73 0.84 -6.98 -19.04
C PRO A 73 -0.65 -7.27 -18.81
N LEU A 74 -1.03 -7.40 -17.54
CA LEU A 74 -2.39 -7.11 -17.08
C LEU A 74 -2.33 -5.87 -16.19
N PHE A 75 -2.92 -4.76 -16.63
CA PHE A 75 -3.06 -3.58 -15.79
C PHE A 75 -4.27 -3.70 -14.85
N VAL A 76 -3.98 -3.83 -13.57
CA VAL A 76 -4.95 -3.78 -12.47
C VAL A 76 -4.32 -3.06 -11.29
N SER A 77 -5.11 -2.29 -10.53
CA SER A 77 -4.57 -1.47 -9.44
C SER A 77 -3.42 -0.57 -9.88
N PHE A 78 -3.45 -0.12 -11.12
CA PHE A 78 -2.47 0.78 -11.70
C PHE A 78 -2.67 2.20 -11.15
N HIS A 79 -1.60 2.82 -10.66
CA HIS A 79 -1.64 4.20 -10.20
C HIS A 79 -0.53 5.03 -10.81
N MET A 80 -0.90 6.23 -11.22
CA MET A 80 -0.01 7.25 -11.74
C MET A 80 -0.19 8.54 -10.96
N ASN A 81 0.89 9.02 -10.33
CA ASN A 81 0.83 10.29 -9.62
C ASN A 81 0.95 11.48 -10.58
N ASN A 82 0.54 12.67 -10.13
CA ASN A 82 0.53 13.89 -10.95
C ASN A 82 1.91 14.27 -11.49
N THR A 83 2.97 13.87 -10.80
CA THR A 83 4.35 14.15 -11.21
C THR A 83 4.82 13.25 -12.34
N ALA A 84 4.36 11.99 -12.36
CA ALA A 84 4.73 11.02 -13.39
C ALA A 84 3.81 11.09 -14.61
N ALA A 85 2.55 11.50 -14.41
CA ALA A 85 1.53 11.55 -15.45
C ALA A 85 1.95 12.29 -16.73
N PRO A 86 2.59 13.48 -16.69
CA PRO A 86 2.98 14.19 -17.90
C PRO A 86 3.96 13.41 -18.78
N SER A 87 4.97 12.78 -18.18
CA SER A 87 5.95 11.96 -18.90
C SER A 87 5.36 10.64 -19.35
N MET A 88 4.53 10.02 -18.50
CA MET A 88 3.92 8.74 -18.81
C MET A 88 2.91 8.85 -19.95
N LEU A 89 2.14 9.94 -20.00
CA LEU A 89 1.13 10.20 -21.02
C LEU A 89 1.66 10.98 -22.24
N SER A 90 2.90 10.69 -22.62
CA SER A 90 3.40 11.01 -23.97
C SER A 90 2.69 10.16 -25.03
N ASP A 91 2.78 10.54 -26.30
CA ASP A 91 2.16 9.79 -27.41
C ASP A 91 2.55 8.30 -27.40
N LYS A 92 3.81 8.00 -27.07
CA LYS A 92 4.32 6.63 -26.94
C LYS A 92 3.62 5.87 -25.79
N GLY A 93 3.48 6.51 -24.64
CA GLY A 93 2.85 5.89 -23.47
C GLY A 93 1.34 5.72 -23.65
N ILE A 94 0.66 6.70 -24.25
CA ILE A 94 -0.75 6.59 -24.61
C ILE A 94 -0.96 5.43 -25.59
N ALA A 95 -0.17 5.36 -26.67
CA ALA A 95 -0.26 4.27 -27.64
C ALA A 95 -0.04 2.89 -26.99
N TYR A 96 0.89 2.78 -26.04
CA TYR A 96 1.13 1.54 -25.31
C TYR A 96 -0.05 1.16 -24.42
N LEU A 97 -0.60 2.09 -23.63
CA LEU A 97 -1.75 1.80 -22.77
C LEU A 97 -2.98 1.40 -23.59
N LYS A 98 -3.22 2.06 -24.73
CA LYS A 98 -4.30 1.72 -25.67
C LYS A 98 -4.24 0.27 -26.17
N LYS A 99 -3.04 -0.29 -26.35
CA LYS A 99 -2.85 -1.69 -26.77
C LYS A 99 -3.38 -2.70 -25.74
N TYR A 100 -3.49 -2.31 -24.47
CA TYR A 100 -3.82 -3.20 -23.35
C TYR A 100 -5.08 -2.77 -22.59
N GLU A 101 -5.93 -1.97 -23.22
CA GLU A 101 -7.23 -1.58 -22.68
C GLU A 101 -8.15 -2.79 -22.40
N PRO A 102 -9.09 -2.66 -21.45
CA PRO A 102 -9.23 -1.54 -20.52
C PRO A 102 -8.21 -1.59 -19.37
N ILE A 103 -7.75 -0.43 -18.91
CA ILE A 103 -6.76 -0.28 -17.84
C ILE A 103 -7.46 -0.25 -16.47
N GLY A 104 -7.16 -1.24 -15.62
CA GLY A 104 -7.64 -1.28 -14.24
C GLY A 104 -6.82 -0.38 -13.32
N CYS A 105 -7.43 0.70 -12.82
CA CYS A 105 -6.77 1.70 -12.00
C CYS A 105 -7.00 1.50 -10.51
N ARG A 106 -6.05 1.95 -9.68
CA ARG A 106 -6.13 1.86 -8.23
C ARG A 106 -7.05 2.90 -7.60
N ASP A 107 -7.16 4.07 -8.23
CA ASP A 107 -7.85 5.26 -7.75
C ASP A 107 -8.56 5.96 -8.91
N GLU A 108 -9.64 6.65 -8.57
CA GLU A 108 -10.49 7.39 -9.52
C GLU A 108 -9.75 8.54 -10.19
N PHE A 109 -8.74 9.10 -9.52
CA PHE A 109 -7.85 10.10 -10.10
C PHE A 109 -7.14 9.56 -11.36
N THR A 110 -6.54 8.38 -11.27
CA THR A 110 -5.88 7.74 -12.41
C THR A 110 -6.90 7.40 -13.51
N VAL A 111 -8.09 6.90 -13.14
CA VAL A 111 -9.19 6.64 -14.10
C VAL A 111 -9.51 7.89 -14.92
N LYS A 112 -9.78 9.00 -14.23
CA LYS A 112 -10.13 10.27 -14.86
C LYS A 112 -9.06 10.73 -15.86
N ILE A 113 -7.79 10.70 -15.45
CA ILE A 113 -6.70 11.16 -16.29
C ILE A 113 -6.49 10.29 -17.53
N LEU A 114 -6.65 8.96 -17.41
CA LEU A 114 -6.55 8.07 -18.56
C LEU A 114 -7.72 8.29 -19.53
N ASN A 115 -8.95 8.41 -19.02
CA ASN A 115 -10.14 8.69 -19.83
C ASN A 115 -10.04 10.05 -20.55
N GLU A 116 -9.49 11.10 -19.91
CA GLU A 116 -9.23 12.40 -20.55
C GLU A 116 -8.23 12.32 -21.72
N LYS A 117 -7.36 11.28 -21.75
CA LYS A 117 -6.47 10.96 -22.88
C LYS A 117 -7.09 9.98 -23.88
N GLY A 118 -8.38 9.65 -23.70
CA GLY A 118 -9.10 8.69 -24.52
C GLY A 118 -8.57 7.28 -24.38
N ILE A 119 -8.08 6.92 -23.18
CA ILE A 119 -7.69 5.56 -22.81
C ILE A 119 -8.81 4.94 -21.96
N GLU A 120 -9.37 3.80 -22.37
CA GLU A 120 -10.43 3.12 -21.61
C GLU A 120 -9.90 2.65 -20.24
N ALA A 121 -10.39 3.24 -19.16
CA ALA A 121 -9.95 2.96 -17.80
C ALA A 121 -11.12 2.84 -16.81
N TYR A 122 -10.94 1.99 -15.80
CA TYR A 122 -11.95 1.73 -14.77
C TYR A 122 -11.31 1.50 -13.40
N PHE A 123 -12.06 1.79 -12.33
CA PHE A 123 -11.59 1.64 -10.96
C PHE A 123 -11.62 0.17 -10.52
N THR A 124 -10.50 -0.30 -9.95
CA THR A 124 -10.32 -1.68 -9.45
C THR A 124 -9.94 -1.76 -7.98
N GLY A 125 -9.61 -0.64 -7.33
CA GLY A 125 -8.97 -0.64 -6.02
C GLY A 125 -7.56 -1.26 -6.06
N CYS A 126 -7.06 -1.76 -4.93
CA CYS A 126 -5.72 -2.35 -4.84
C CYS A 126 -5.75 -3.89 -4.84
N LEU A 127 -4.81 -4.53 -5.53
CA LEU A 127 -4.67 -5.98 -5.60
C LEU A 127 -4.50 -6.63 -4.22
N THR A 128 -3.99 -5.88 -3.24
CA THR A 128 -3.86 -6.34 -1.86
C THR A 128 -5.21 -6.61 -1.16
N LEU A 129 -6.33 -6.14 -1.72
CA LEU A 129 -7.68 -6.53 -1.29
C LEU A 129 -8.02 -8.00 -1.58
N THR A 130 -7.17 -8.70 -2.34
CA THR A 130 -7.35 -10.12 -2.70
C THR A 130 -6.50 -11.06 -1.84
N LEU A 131 -5.92 -10.57 -0.74
CA LEU A 131 -5.05 -11.36 0.15
C LEU A 131 -5.83 -12.15 1.21
N ASP A 132 -7.09 -12.49 0.93
CA ASP A 132 -7.91 -13.38 1.77
C ASP A 132 -7.36 -14.81 1.82
N SER A 133 -6.39 -15.16 0.96
CA SER A 133 -5.58 -16.38 1.08
C SER A 133 -4.76 -16.46 2.38
N TYR A 134 -4.53 -15.34 3.06
CA TYR A 134 -3.90 -15.29 4.39
C TYR A 134 -4.92 -15.31 5.54
N LYS A 135 -6.23 -15.29 5.24
CA LYS A 135 -7.28 -15.35 6.27
C LYS A 135 -7.12 -16.61 7.11
N VAL A 136 -7.24 -16.44 8.42
CA VAL A 136 -7.28 -17.52 9.42
C VAL A 136 -8.69 -17.62 10.00
N ASP A 137 -8.98 -18.71 10.67
CA ASP A 137 -10.22 -18.83 11.46
C ASP A 137 -10.25 -17.78 12.58
N ASP A 138 -11.42 -17.26 12.92
CA ASP A 138 -11.53 -16.25 13.97
C ASP A 138 -11.06 -16.77 15.35
N SER A 139 -11.10 -18.10 15.58
CA SER A 139 -10.55 -18.73 16.78
C SER A 139 -9.01 -18.72 16.87
N GLU A 140 -8.31 -18.47 15.76
CA GLU A 140 -6.84 -18.30 15.75
C GLU A 140 -6.41 -16.88 16.09
N ARG A 141 -7.34 -15.93 16.22
CA ARG A 141 -7.02 -14.54 16.53
C ARG A 141 -6.67 -14.39 18.00
N GLY A 142 -5.50 -13.77 18.26
CA GLY A 142 -5.04 -13.45 19.60
C GLY A 142 -5.52 -12.07 20.06
N GLU A 143 -5.01 -11.62 21.20
CA GLU A 143 -5.33 -10.31 21.80
C GLU A 143 -4.42 -9.17 21.31
N ASP A 144 -3.50 -9.46 20.38
CA ASP A 144 -2.49 -8.51 19.95
C ASP A 144 -3.07 -7.35 19.15
N VAL A 145 -2.75 -6.12 19.59
CA VAL A 145 -3.02 -4.90 18.83
C VAL A 145 -1.73 -4.43 18.15
N TYR A 146 -1.80 -4.19 16.85
CA TYR A 146 -0.67 -3.67 16.08
C TYR A 146 -0.87 -2.20 15.74
N ILE A 147 0.15 -1.38 16.00
CA ILE A 147 0.21 0.02 15.57
C ILE A 147 1.30 0.14 14.50
N VAL A 148 0.90 0.27 13.24
CA VAL A 148 1.78 0.20 12.08
C VAL A 148 1.89 1.56 11.42
N ASP A 149 3.03 2.22 11.53
CA ASP A 149 3.27 3.57 10.98
C ASP A 149 2.06 4.53 11.11
N PRO A 150 1.54 4.78 12.33
CA PRO A 150 0.42 5.67 12.50
C PRO A 150 0.84 7.10 12.16
N LEU A 151 -0.03 7.90 11.53
CA LEU A 151 0.27 9.27 11.12
C LEU A 151 1.58 9.36 10.31
N TYR A 152 1.65 8.65 9.18
CA TYR A 152 2.83 8.51 8.33
C TYR A 152 3.51 9.85 7.93
N ASN A 153 2.77 10.96 7.87
CA ASN A 153 3.32 12.28 7.54
C ASN A 153 4.28 12.85 8.60
N TYR A 154 4.28 12.29 9.81
CA TYR A 154 5.22 12.67 10.86
C TYR A 154 6.52 11.85 10.75
N PRO A 155 7.68 12.44 11.06
CA PRO A 155 8.96 11.75 10.96
C PRO A 155 9.03 10.53 11.89
N SER A 156 9.63 9.43 11.44
CA SER A 156 9.83 8.21 12.25
C SER A 156 11.05 8.32 13.17
N LYS A 157 10.99 7.69 14.35
CA LYS A 157 12.11 7.68 15.32
C LYS A 157 13.39 7.09 14.69
N GLN A 158 13.26 6.03 13.90
CA GLN A 158 14.38 5.36 13.24
C GLN A 158 15.14 6.29 12.29
N ARG A 159 14.42 7.14 11.52
CA ARG A 159 15.03 8.15 10.65
C ARG A 159 15.69 9.29 11.42
N LEU A 160 15.18 9.61 12.61
CA LEU A 160 15.62 10.76 13.38
C LEU A 160 16.91 10.52 14.17
N PHE A 161 17.10 9.31 14.69
CA PHE A 161 18.19 8.95 15.59
C PHE A 161 19.25 8.02 14.97
N TYR A 162 19.25 7.90 13.64
CA TYR A 162 20.15 6.98 12.93
C TYR A 162 21.65 7.26 13.14
N ASN A 163 22.06 8.52 13.24
CA ASN A 163 23.46 8.91 13.42
C ASN A 163 23.52 10.28 14.12
N SER A 164 24.50 10.47 15.00
CA SER A 164 24.73 11.71 15.78
C SER A 164 24.66 13.00 14.95
N LYS A 165 25.22 13.04 13.72
CA LYS A 165 25.12 14.22 12.84
C LYS A 165 23.68 14.52 12.40
N VAL A 166 22.91 13.48 12.10
CA VAL A 166 21.50 13.57 11.70
C VAL A 166 20.63 13.93 12.91
N THR A 167 20.92 13.38 14.08
CA THR A 167 20.25 13.69 15.34
C THR A 167 20.38 15.18 15.69
N ILE A 168 21.59 15.75 15.62
CA ILE A 168 21.84 17.17 15.89
C ILE A 168 21.08 18.05 14.88
N LYS A 169 21.17 17.72 13.58
CA LYS A 169 20.44 18.44 12.51
C LYS A 169 18.92 18.38 12.71
N ASN A 170 18.39 17.22 13.10
CA ASN A 170 16.95 17.03 13.30
C ASN A 170 16.43 17.71 14.57
N LEU A 171 17.27 17.82 15.61
CA LEU A 171 16.98 18.59 16.82
C LEU A 171 16.87 20.09 16.48
N LEU A 172 17.84 20.62 15.73
CA LEU A 172 17.83 22.01 15.25
C LEU A 172 16.65 22.31 14.32
N ASN A 173 16.21 21.34 13.51
CA ASN A 173 15.08 21.48 12.60
C ASN A 173 13.69 21.21 13.25
N GLY A 174 13.61 21.10 14.58
CA GLY A 174 12.33 20.96 15.29
C GLY A 174 11.61 19.62 15.11
N LYS A 175 12.25 18.59 14.53
CA LYS A 175 11.58 17.30 14.29
C LYS A 175 11.27 16.52 15.58
N ALA A 176 11.98 16.79 16.68
CA ALA A 176 11.63 16.27 18.00
C ALA A 176 10.27 16.82 18.51
N LEU A 177 9.95 18.08 18.20
CA LEU A 177 8.63 18.66 18.50
C LEU A 177 7.53 17.99 17.67
N GLN A 178 7.82 17.62 16.42
CA GLN A 178 6.88 16.87 15.57
C GLN A 178 6.62 15.46 16.11
N LEU A 179 7.63 14.75 16.63
CA LEU A 179 7.42 13.47 17.31
C LEU A 179 6.53 13.61 18.55
N ARG A 180 6.77 14.63 19.37
CA ARG A 180 5.92 14.91 20.54
C ARG A 180 4.50 15.26 20.12
N LYS A 181 4.34 15.99 19.01
CA LYS A 181 3.03 16.32 18.44
C LYS A 181 2.30 15.05 17.97
N LYS A 182 2.98 14.18 17.22
CA LYS A 182 2.46 12.86 16.82
C LYS A 182 1.97 12.07 18.03
N GLN A 183 2.80 11.95 19.06
CA GLN A 183 2.46 11.25 20.28
C GLN A 183 1.20 11.84 20.94
N LYS A 184 1.13 13.18 21.08
CA LYS A 184 -0.06 13.86 21.61
C LYS A 184 -1.31 13.61 20.78
N HIS A 185 -1.19 13.51 19.46
CA HIS A 185 -2.34 13.22 18.59
C HIS A 185 -2.82 11.78 18.79
N LEU A 186 -1.90 10.81 18.89
CA LEU A 186 -2.26 9.43 19.19
C LEU A 186 -2.90 9.29 20.57
N GLU A 187 -2.38 10.00 21.59
CA GLU A 187 -2.96 10.02 22.94
C GLU A 187 -4.38 10.60 23.00
N LYS A 188 -4.83 11.36 21.98
CA LYS A 188 -6.21 11.83 21.90
C LYS A 188 -7.20 10.76 21.46
N ILE A 189 -6.74 9.77 20.68
CA ILE A 189 -7.59 8.76 20.03
C ILE A 189 -7.33 7.34 20.55
N ILE A 190 -6.18 7.07 21.17
CA ILE A 190 -5.79 5.76 21.68
C ILE A 190 -5.51 5.91 23.19
N SER A 191 -6.05 4.97 23.96
CA SER A 191 -5.82 4.86 25.40
C SER A 191 -4.34 4.62 25.72
N LYS A 192 -3.93 5.01 26.94
CA LYS A 192 -2.55 4.84 27.39
C LYS A 192 -2.14 3.37 27.40
N ASP A 193 -3.02 2.50 27.86
CA ASP A 193 -2.76 1.06 27.99
C ASP A 193 -2.47 0.42 26.62
N ILE A 194 -3.25 0.77 25.58
CA ILE A 194 -2.98 0.30 24.21
C ILE A 194 -1.68 0.90 23.67
N LEU A 195 -1.41 2.19 23.91
CA LEU A 195 -0.15 2.80 23.46
C LEU A 195 1.09 2.13 24.07
N GLU A 196 0.98 1.58 25.27
CA GLU A 196 2.07 0.90 25.97
C GLU A 196 2.19 -0.59 25.61
N THR A 197 1.07 -1.27 25.35
CA THR A 197 1.03 -2.72 25.11
C THR A 197 1.04 -3.12 23.64
N ALA A 198 0.66 -2.23 22.72
CA ALA A 198 0.60 -2.53 21.29
C ALA A 198 1.96 -2.85 20.68
N LYS A 199 1.95 -3.71 19.67
CA LYS A 199 3.12 -4.06 18.85
C LYS A 199 3.32 -3.00 17.77
N TYR A 200 4.44 -2.26 17.85
CA TYR A 200 4.77 -1.22 16.87
C TYR A 200 5.58 -1.78 15.70
N ILE A 201 5.15 -1.50 14.48
CA ILE A 201 5.82 -1.93 13.25
C ILE A 201 6.15 -0.72 12.36
N ASP A 202 7.38 -0.67 11.85
CA ASP A 202 7.84 0.27 10.82
C ASP A 202 7.90 -0.48 9.47
N GLN A 203 7.19 0.01 8.46
CA GLN A 203 7.20 -0.57 7.10
C GLN A 203 8.17 0.16 6.15
N GLU A 204 9.02 1.04 6.67
CA GLU A 204 10.18 1.58 5.96
C GLU A 204 11.52 1.28 6.67
N PRO A 205 11.83 -0.01 6.94
CA PRO A 205 13.10 -0.40 7.55
C PRO A 205 14.29 -0.16 6.62
N LEU A 206 15.50 -0.31 7.17
CA LEU A 206 16.74 -0.16 6.39
C LEU A 206 16.83 -1.19 5.27
N ASN A 207 17.33 -0.75 4.11
CA ASN A 207 17.57 -1.60 2.94
C ASN A 207 18.95 -2.27 3.05
N ASN A 208 19.08 -3.18 4.02
CA ASN A 208 20.31 -3.93 4.29
C ASN A 208 20.10 -5.46 4.24
N ILE A 209 18.98 -5.90 3.66
CA ILE A 209 18.59 -7.30 3.53
C ILE A 209 18.31 -7.64 2.06
N THR A 210 18.40 -8.93 1.73
CA THR A 210 18.14 -9.46 0.39
C THR A 210 16.66 -9.35 0.01
N ASP A 211 16.35 -9.37 -1.29
CA ASP A 211 14.96 -9.34 -1.75
C ASP A 211 14.14 -10.53 -1.23
N GLN A 212 14.74 -11.71 -1.07
CA GLN A 212 14.08 -12.86 -0.47
C GLN A 212 13.69 -12.61 0.99
N GLU A 213 14.56 -11.96 1.76
CA GLU A 213 14.27 -11.57 3.14
C GLU A 213 13.19 -10.48 3.21
N LYS A 214 13.16 -9.54 2.26
CA LYS A 214 12.08 -8.54 2.16
C LYS A 214 10.73 -9.20 1.91
N PHE A 215 10.66 -10.16 0.99
CA PHE A 215 9.46 -10.94 0.73
C PHE A 215 9.03 -11.76 1.95
N LYS A 216 9.98 -12.39 2.63
CA LYS A 216 9.71 -13.11 3.88
C LYS A 216 9.16 -12.19 4.96
N MET A 217 9.75 -11.00 5.14
CA MET A 217 9.27 -10.00 6.10
C MET A 217 7.82 -9.58 5.78
N ALA A 218 7.51 -9.29 4.51
CA ALA A 218 6.16 -8.97 4.08
C ALA A 218 5.17 -10.11 4.38
N GLU A 219 5.56 -11.35 4.10
CA GLU A 219 4.73 -12.54 4.36
C GLU A 219 4.50 -12.78 5.87
N ASP A 220 5.54 -12.62 6.68
CA ASP A 220 5.46 -12.79 8.14
C ASP A 220 4.57 -11.69 8.77
N LEU A 221 4.59 -10.46 8.22
CA LEU A 221 3.67 -9.40 8.64
C LEU A 221 2.22 -9.74 8.28
N LEU A 222 1.94 -10.23 7.08
CA LEU A 222 0.58 -10.66 6.70
C LEU A 222 0.06 -11.76 7.64
N LYS A 223 0.89 -12.76 7.95
CA LYS A 223 0.55 -13.83 8.90
C LYS A 223 0.30 -13.32 10.32
N SER A 224 1.02 -12.28 10.73
CA SER A 224 0.83 -11.61 12.02
C SER A 224 -0.49 -10.84 12.05
N TYR A 225 -0.76 -10.05 11.01
CA TYR A 225 -1.98 -9.25 10.89
C TYR A 225 -3.22 -10.14 10.79
N ALA A 226 -3.15 -11.28 10.09
CA ALA A 226 -4.27 -12.22 10.02
C ALA A 226 -4.77 -12.68 11.41
N ARG A 227 -3.85 -12.80 12.39
CA ARG A 227 -4.11 -13.26 13.76
C ARG A 227 -4.28 -12.12 14.77
N ALA A 228 -4.20 -10.87 14.33
CA ALA A 228 -4.31 -9.72 15.21
C ALA A 228 -5.75 -9.50 15.69
N LYS A 229 -5.89 -8.98 16.91
CA LYS A 229 -7.17 -8.44 17.42
C LYS A 229 -7.59 -7.21 16.65
N LEU A 230 -6.63 -6.30 16.45
CA LEU A 230 -6.85 -5.00 15.82
C LEU A 230 -5.56 -4.48 15.20
N VAL A 231 -5.66 -3.89 14.01
CA VAL A 231 -4.57 -3.17 13.35
C VAL A 231 -4.93 -1.69 13.23
N ILE A 232 -4.05 -0.81 13.67
CA ILE A 232 -4.21 0.65 13.57
C ILE A 232 -3.07 1.18 12.71
N THR A 233 -3.39 1.81 11.57
CA THR A 233 -2.35 2.20 10.61
C THR A 233 -2.73 3.39 9.73
N SER A 234 -1.73 4.09 9.18
CA SER A 234 -1.91 5.03 8.06
C SER A 234 -1.43 4.47 6.70
N ARG A 235 -0.96 3.22 6.66
CA ARG A 235 -0.44 2.56 5.44
C ARG A 235 -1.55 1.77 4.76
N ILE A 236 -1.94 2.15 3.54
CA ILE A 236 -2.92 1.37 2.77
C ILE A 236 -2.49 -0.07 2.50
N HIS A 237 -1.20 -0.33 2.25
CA HIS A 237 -0.71 -1.69 2.02
C HIS A 237 -0.56 -2.49 3.32
N CYS A 238 -0.90 -1.91 4.48
CA CYS A 238 -1.19 -2.63 5.71
C CYS A 238 -2.71 -2.81 5.88
N ALA A 239 -3.49 -1.74 5.70
CA ALA A 239 -4.92 -1.75 5.96
C ALA A 239 -5.75 -2.57 4.96
N LEU A 240 -5.45 -2.49 3.67
CA LEU A 240 -6.19 -3.23 2.62
C LEU A 240 -6.05 -4.76 2.75
N PRO A 241 -4.85 -5.32 3.00
CA PRO A 241 -4.75 -6.73 3.37
C PRO A 241 -5.57 -7.09 4.60
N CYS A 242 -5.61 -6.22 5.64
CA CYS A 242 -6.41 -6.49 6.84
C CYS A 242 -7.90 -6.60 6.50
N LEU A 243 -8.43 -5.74 5.63
CA LEU A 243 -9.79 -5.88 5.12
C LEU A 243 -10.00 -7.24 4.44
N ALA A 244 -9.10 -7.63 3.53
CA ALA A 244 -9.18 -8.90 2.80
C ALA A 244 -9.18 -10.13 3.73
N MET A 245 -8.32 -10.12 4.75
CA MET A 245 -8.22 -11.19 5.75
C MET A 245 -9.37 -11.16 6.77
N GLY A 246 -10.17 -10.08 6.78
CA GLY A 246 -11.21 -9.83 7.77
C GLY A 246 -10.68 -9.40 9.14
N THR A 247 -9.40 -9.05 9.25
CA THR A 247 -8.79 -8.53 10.49
C THR A 247 -9.36 -7.14 10.77
N PRO A 248 -9.87 -6.84 11.99
CA PRO A 248 -10.32 -5.51 12.35
C PRO A 248 -9.23 -4.48 12.11
N VAL A 249 -9.56 -3.42 11.37
CA VAL A 249 -8.60 -2.37 11.05
C VAL A 249 -9.21 -0.99 11.17
N ILE A 250 -8.46 -0.08 11.81
CA ILE A 250 -8.76 1.35 11.86
C ILE A 250 -7.68 2.10 11.07
N TYR A 251 -8.11 2.80 10.02
CA TYR A 251 -7.24 3.66 9.22
C TYR A 251 -7.15 5.06 9.84
N ILE A 252 -5.93 5.49 10.19
CA ILE A 252 -5.68 6.86 10.63
C ILE A 252 -5.31 7.69 9.42
N ASN A 253 -6.18 8.61 9.02
CA ASN A 253 -5.89 9.61 8.00
C ASN A 253 -5.35 10.89 8.67
N GLY A 254 -4.15 11.31 8.29
CA GLY A 254 -3.55 12.57 8.73
C GLY A 254 -3.01 13.39 7.57
N PHE A 255 -3.49 13.14 6.35
CA PHE A 255 -3.08 13.85 5.14
C PHE A 255 -3.83 15.16 5.00
N ASP A 256 -3.07 16.25 4.87
CA ASP A 256 -3.60 17.59 4.62
C ASP A 256 -3.32 18.04 3.16
N SER A 257 -2.62 17.23 2.35
CA SER A 257 -2.17 17.61 1.01
C SER A 257 -2.92 16.88 -0.11
N PHE A 258 -3.24 17.59 -1.18
CA PHE A 258 -3.94 17.03 -2.34
C PHE A 258 -3.16 15.89 -3.01
N VAL A 259 -1.83 16.02 -3.09
CA VAL A 259 -0.93 15.03 -3.72
C VAL A 259 -0.95 13.71 -2.95
N ASP A 260 -1.08 13.78 -1.63
CA ASP A 260 -1.25 12.57 -0.83
C ASP A 260 -2.67 12.03 -0.96
N SER A 261 -3.68 12.89 -1.08
CA SER A 261 -5.10 12.46 -1.15
C SER A 261 -5.48 11.70 -2.42
N CYS A 262 -4.91 12.05 -3.58
CA CYS A 262 -5.37 11.53 -4.88
C CYS A 262 -5.20 10.01 -5.04
N ARG A 263 -4.16 9.43 -4.42
CA ARG A 263 -3.91 7.97 -4.39
C ARG A 263 -4.87 7.18 -3.48
N PHE A 264 -5.73 7.87 -2.73
CA PHE A 264 -6.68 7.23 -1.83
C PHE A 264 -8.14 7.43 -2.25
N ASP A 265 -8.37 8.11 -3.37
CA ASP A 265 -9.72 8.35 -3.90
C ASP A 265 -10.40 7.02 -4.27
N GLY A 266 -11.63 6.83 -3.79
CA GLY A 266 -12.37 5.56 -3.82
C GLY A 266 -11.86 4.47 -2.84
N ILE A 267 -10.68 4.62 -2.23
CA ILE A 267 -10.11 3.62 -1.30
C ILE A 267 -10.44 3.95 0.17
N LEU A 268 -10.42 5.23 0.57
CA LEU A 268 -10.63 5.58 1.98
C LEU A 268 -12.01 5.20 2.51
N GLU A 269 -13.00 5.10 1.62
CA GLU A 269 -14.38 4.73 1.96
C GLU A 269 -14.50 3.28 2.42
N LEU A 270 -13.50 2.44 2.14
CA LEU A 270 -13.48 1.03 2.52
C LEU A 270 -13.20 0.82 4.01
N PHE A 271 -12.69 1.85 4.71
CA PHE A 271 -12.18 1.71 6.08
C PHE A 271 -13.11 2.30 7.14
N ASN A 272 -13.05 1.71 8.32
CA ASN A 272 -13.25 2.45 9.55
C ASN A 272 -12.08 3.41 9.71
N ARG A 273 -12.36 4.72 9.69
CA ARG A 273 -11.37 5.77 9.52
C ARG A 273 -11.49 6.82 10.62
N ILE A 274 -10.33 7.26 11.11
CA ILE A 274 -10.20 8.46 11.94
C ILE A 274 -9.42 9.50 11.13
N ASP A 275 -10.05 10.62 10.82
CA ASP A 275 -9.44 11.78 10.19
C ASP A 275 -8.90 12.72 11.28
N ILE A 276 -7.60 13.01 11.24
CA ILE A 276 -6.91 13.87 12.21
C ILE A 276 -6.36 15.09 11.49
N ASN A 277 -6.76 16.28 11.95
CA ASN A 277 -6.16 17.53 11.50
C ASN A 277 -4.71 17.62 12.02
N SER A 278 -3.72 17.66 11.12
CA SER A 278 -2.30 17.61 11.53
C SER A 278 -1.84 18.85 12.30
N GLN A 279 -2.59 19.95 12.23
CA GLN A 279 -2.27 21.21 12.91
C GLN A 279 -2.79 21.23 14.35
N THR A 280 -4.08 20.94 14.54
CA THR A 280 -4.79 21.05 15.82
C THR A 280 -4.88 19.73 16.58
N GLY A 281 -4.78 18.60 15.87
CA GLY A 281 -5.08 17.27 16.39
C GLY A 281 -6.55 17.08 16.76
N ALA A 282 -7.45 17.94 16.25
CA ALA A 282 -8.88 17.63 16.24
C ALA A 282 -9.11 16.43 15.32
N TYR A 283 -10.07 15.58 15.65
CA TYR A 283 -10.33 14.37 14.89
C TYR A 283 -11.82 14.11 14.72
N ASN A 284 -12.16 13.33 13.69
CA ASN A 284 -13.48 12.77 13.46
C ASN A 284 -13.35 11.30 13.06
N ALA A 285 -14.30 10.47 13.47
CA ALA A 285 -14.39 9.07 13.05
C ALA A 285 -15.63 8.85 12.17
N ASN A 286 -15.54 7.97 11.17
CA ASN A 286 -16.71 7.56 10.38
C ASN A 286 -17.42 6.32 10.94
N PHE A 287 -17.07 5.90 12.16
CA PHE A 287 -17.63 4.75 12.86
C PHE A 287 -17.90 5.13 14.33
N PRO A 288 -18.78 4.40 15.04
CA PRO A 288 -19.04 4.65 16.45
C PRO A 288 -17.77 4.44 17.29
N LEU A 289 -17.20 5.53 17.82
CA LEU A 289 -16.06 5.51 18.73
C LEU A 289 -16.45 6.23 20.03
N GLU A 290 -16.71 5.44 21.07
CA GLU A 290 -16.98 5.97 22.41
C GLU A 290 -15.66 6.23 23.15
N GLY A 291 -15.19 7.49 23.12
CA GLY A 291 -13.95 7.87 23.80
C GLY A 291 -12.69 7.53 23.00
N LYS A 292 -11.80 6.72 23.56
CA LYS A 292 -10.52 6.35 22.93
C LYS A 292 -10.50 4.86 22.61
N ILE A 293 -9.70 4.48 21.62
CA ILE A 293 -9.40 3.10 21.32
C ILE A 293 -8.69 2.46 22.53
N ASP A 294 -9.32 1.45 23.11
CA ASP A 294 -8.89 0.71 24.28
C ASP A 294 -8.95 -0.81 24.06
N ALA A 295 -8.70 -1.59 25.11
CA ALA A 295 -8.68 -3.05 25.03
C ALA A 295 -10.05 -3.67 24.72
N ASN A 296 -11.14 -2.94 24.91
CA ASN A 296 -12.51 -3.39 24.66
C ASN A 296 -13.04 -2.90 23.31
N THR A 297 -12.28 -2.05 22.62
CA THR A 297 -12.68 -1.50 21.33
C THR A 297 -12.73 -2.62 20.29
N MET A 298 -13.95 -2.93 19.86
CA MET A 298 -14.23 -3.88 18.80
C MET A 298 -14.76 -3.12 17.59
N VAL A 299 -14.19 -3.38 16.42
CA VAL A 299 -14.59 -2.73 15.17
C VAL A 299 -14.85 -3.81 14.13
N GLU A 300 -16.03 -3.77 13.53
CA GLU A 300 -16.37 -4.60 12.39
C GLU A 300 -15.99 -3.88 11.10
N ASN A 301 -15.32 -4.60 10.19
CA ASN A 301 -14.96 -4.03 8.88
C ASN A 301 -16.22 -3.85 8.02
N LEU A 302 -16.31 -2.73 7.29
CA LEU A 302 -17.50 -2.34 6.53
C LEU A 302 -17.92 -3.32 5.39
N GLY A 303 -17.08 -4.30 5.05
CA GLY A 303 -17.35 -5.29 3.98
C GLY A 303 -17.40 -4.73 2.55
N LEU A 304 -17.29 -3.40 2.37
CA LEU A 304 -17.43 -2.74 1.06
C LEU A 304 -16.39 -3.20 0.03
N HIS A 305 -15.23 -3.65 0.49
CA HIS A 305 -14.12 -4.09 -0.37
C HIS A 305 -14.45 -5.34 -1.21
N HIS A 306 -15.43 -6.17 -0.83
CA HIS A 306 -15.80 -7.37 -1.60
C HIS A 306 -16.26 -7.04 -3.02
N LYS A 307 -16.91 -5.88 -3.21
CA LYS A 307 -17.34 -5.40 -4.54
C LYS A 307 -16.17 -5.15 -5.49
N LEU A 308 -14.97 -4.89 -4.96
CA LEU A 308 -13.75 -4.67 -5.73
C LEU A 308 -12.90 -5.94 -5.81
N ALA A 309 -12.77 -6.66 -4.68
CA ALA A 309 -11.88 -7.81 -4.56
C ALA A 309 -12.31 -8.98 -5.46
N GLU A 310 -13.59 -9.33 -5.50
CA GLU A 310 -14.05 -10.52 -6.24
C GLU A 310 -13.88 -10.38 -7.77
N PRO A 311 -14.33 -9.28 -8.42
CA PRO A 311 -14.05 -9.07 -9.85
C PRO A 311 -12.55 -9.03 -10.16
N LEU A 312 -11.75 -8.47 -9.25
CA LEU A 312 -10.31 -8.37 -9.42
C LEU A 312 -9.62 -9.75 -9.38
N LYS A 313 -10.03 -10.64 -8.47
CA LYS A 313 -9.55 -12.04 -8.43
C LYS A 313 -9.86 -12.75 -9.74
N GLU A 314 -11.09 -12.66 -10.22
CA GLU A 314 -11.51 -13.31 -11.46
C GLU A 314 -10.76 -12.78 -12.68
N ARG A 315 -10.53 -11.47 -12.74
CA ARG A 315 -9.72 -10.85 -13.80
C ARG A 315 -8.29 -11.39 -13.80
N CYS A 316 -7.64 -11.50 -12.64
CA CYS A 316 -6.30 -12.06 -12.52
C CYS A 316 -6.25 -13.54 -12.89
N LYS A 317 -7.18 -14.37 -12.40
CA LYS A 317 -7.25 -15.81 -12.75
C LYS A 317 -7.44 -16.01 -14.25
N LYS A 318 -8.37 -15.27 -14.86
CA LYS A 318 -8.62 -15.32 -16.31
C LYS A 318 -7.37 -14.98 -17.11
N PHE A 319 -6.71 -13.87 -16.78
CA PHE A 319 -5.48 -13.46 -17.44
C PHE A 319 -4.37 -14.51 -17.35
N ILE A 320 -4.22 -15.19 -16.21
CA ILE A 320 -3.22 -16.24 -16.06
C ILE A 320 -3.57 -17.49 -16.88
N ALA A 321 -4.85 -17.84 -16.97
CA ALA A 321 -5.33 -19.01 -17.70
C ALA A 321 -5.25 -18.88 -19.24
N GLU A 322 -5.34 -17.66 -19.79
CA GLU A 322 -5.37 -17.37 -21.24
C GLU A 322 -3.99 -17.33 -21.91
#